data_AF-A0A937P149-F1
#
_entry.id   AF-A0A937P149-F1
#
_cell.length_a   1.000
_cell.length_b   1.000
_cell.length_c   1.000
_cell.angle_alpha   90.00
_cell.angle_beta   90.00
_cell.angle_gamma   90.00
#
_symmetry.space_group_name_H-M   'P 1'
#
loop_
_entity.id
_entity.type
_entity.pdbx_description
1 polymer ?
#
loop_
_entity_poly.entity_id
_entity_poly.type
_entity_poly.pdbx_seq_one_letter_code
_entity_poly.pdbx_strand_id
1 'polypeptide(L)'
;MKTLLLFFVAVLIGTSIIAQQVPRDKVVVEIVTGTWCYYCPGAAMGADDLIANGCDVAIIEYHNGDNYTNSYATARQNYYNISGIPHAKFDGILFVSGGNHTQSMYGSYLPKYNQRIAIPSSFTLSMNGFSDGLDYTVVVTAEKVDAYSGTNLVLQFALTESDIAYNWQGMNHLNFVERLMDPDAYGTPLDFSEKETEIVTLNFTINASWVTEHCEFVAFIQDNTTKEILQGIKVALPDLMPMYYDNAGCLAINMVPVTNCSGEVAPRLTISNEGAESLTTLDINYKVNDENLNTYQWTGDLSYGEMEAVDLPAISFDILDDNDLLIYTANPNGNPDEDTSNDTLSTTFVSAMEVIPDVFVFIKLDENPDETTWEFANSSGQVLHSGGPYTNPNEFIKDTLEIAYNDCYTFTIFDEGGDGLVGQTSGFILRQSNFAMIYENNNFTGSEELVQFSVTSLSVSEMEDLTDFYVYPNPFEDYTNVSFTLTENENVELIIYNVVGEVVFSLQHDEMNAGVHNIKVNAGDFTPGIYFVNLKIGDRFYTKKTSML
;
A
#
# COMPACT_ATOMS: atom_id res chain seq x y z
N MET A 1 1.93 7.24 -31.99
CA MET A 1 1.92 6.05 -32.85
C MET A 1 2.38 4.90 -31.96
N LYS A 2 1.56 4.03 -31.37
CA LYS A 2 0.24 3.50 -31.70
C LYS A 2 -0.58 3.36 -30.39
N THR A 3 -1.87 3.64 -30.46
CA THR A 3 -2.88 3.34 -29.44
C THR A 3 -3.06 1.82 -29.38
N LEU A 4 -2.86 1.19 -28.22
CA LEU A 4 -3.13 -0.23 -28.01
C LEU A 4 -4.45 -0.35 -27.25
N LEU A 5 -5.51 -0.69 -28.00
CA LEU A 5 -6.79 -1.17 -27.44
C LEU A 5 -6.50 -2.48 -26.69
N LEU A 6 -6.69 -2.50 -25.37
CA LEU A 6 -6.77 -3.78 -24.64
C LEU A 6 -8.16 -4.37 -24.83
N PHE A 7 -8.20 -5.56 -25.43
CA PHE A 7 -9.36 -6.42 -25.52
C PHE A 7 -9.54 -7.15 -24.20
N PHE A 8 -10.69 -6.98 -23.54
CA PHE A 8 -11.17 -7.92 -22.54
C PHE A 8 -11.39 -9.28 -23.21
N VAL A 9 -10.66 -10.31 -22.77
CA VAL A 9 -10.95 -11.70 -23.12
C VAL A 9 -11.78 -12.28 -21.98
N ALA A 10 -13.10 -12.09 -22.07
CA ALA A 10 -14.02 -13.01 -21.39
C ALA A 10 -13.80 -14.39 -22.00
N VAL A 11 -13.44 -15.38 -21.17
CA VAL A 11 -13.38 -16.78 -21.59
C VAL A 11 -14.81 -17.23 -21.88
N LEU A 12 -15.25 -17.03 -23.12
CA LEU A 12 -16.48 -17.58 -23.67
C LEU A 12 -16.27 -19.10 -23.82
N ILE A 13 -16.67 -19.86 -22.81
CA ILE A 13 -17.09 -21.24 -23.04
C ILE A 13 -18.35 -21.15 -23.90
N GLY A 14 -18.16 -21.29 -25.22
CA GLY A 14 -19.23 -21.30 -26.20
C GLY A 14 -20.10 -22.55 -26.08
N THR A 15 -20.91 -22.63 -25.03
CA THR A 15 -22.17 -23.37 -25.09
C THR A 15 -23.20 -22.42 -25.66
N SER A 16 -23.81 -22.80 -26.78
CA SER A 16 -24.95 -22.08 -27.34
C SER A 16 -26.06 -22.04 -26.30
N ILE A 17 -26.17 -20.93 -25.55
CA ILE A 17 -27.26 -20.72 -24.60
C ILE A 17 -28.52 -20.62 -25.46
N ILE A 18 -29.37 -21.63 -25.36
CA ILE A 18 -30.73 -21.52 -25.83
C ILE A 18 -31.38 -20.51 -24.88
N ALA A 19 -31.82 -19.36 -25.39
CA ALA A 19 -32.59 -18.39 -24.62
C ALA A 19 -33.74 -19.14 -23.92
N GLN A 20 -33.73 -19.14 -22.59
CA GLN A 20 -34.66 -19.90 -21.79
C GLN A 20 -34.85 -19.17 -20.45
N GLN A 21 -36.11 -18.90 -20.11
CA GLN A 21 -36.45 -18.38 -18.80
C GLN A 21 -35.93 -19.30 -17.68
N VAL A 22 -35.46 -18.69 -16.60
CA VAL A 22 -34.94 -19.34 -15.39
C VAL A 22 -35.97 -19.30 -14.27
N PRO A 23 -35.85 -20.14 -13.23
CA PRO A 23 -36.62 -19.95 -12.00
C PRO A 23 -36.37 -18.56 -11.39
N ARG A 24 -37.32 -18.08 -10.59
CA ARG A 24 -37.09 -16.92 -9.73
C ARG A 24 -36.26 -17.34 -8.52
N ASP A 25 -35.29 -16.52 -8.16
CA ASP A 25 -34.45 -16.76 -7.00
C ASP A 25 -35.17 -16.37 -5.72
N LYS A 26 -35.87 -15.22 -5.75
CA LYS A 26 -36.72 -14.75 -4.65
C LYS A 26 -38.02 -14.14 -5.17
N VAL A 27 -39.09 -14.29 -4.38
CA VAL A 27 -40.27 -13.43 -4.46
C VAL A 27 -40.02 -12.22 -3.56
N VAL A 28 -40.06 -11.03 -4.11
CA VAL A 28 -39.87 -9.80 -3.33
C VAL A 28 -41.20 -9.43 -2.67
N VAL A 29 -41.19 -9.27 -1.35
CA VAL A 29 -42.35 -8.96 -0.53
C VAL A 29 -42.15 -7.59 0.12
N GLU A 30 -42.80 -6.58 -0.46
CA GLU A 30 -42.77 -5.22 0.06
C GLU A 30 -43.97 -4.99 0.99
N ILE A 31 -43.75 -4.67 2.25
CA ILE A 31 -44.80 -4.48 3.26
C ILE A 31 -44.76 -3.05 3.75
N VAL A 32 -45.87 -2.32 3.61
CA VAL A 32 -46.02 -1.00 4.25
C VAL A 32 -46.63 -1.19 5.63
N THR A 33 -45.94 -0.72 6.67
CA THR A 33 -46.22 -0.99 8.08
C THR A 33 -46.02 0.25 8.96
N GLY A 34 -46.21 0.10 10.27
CA GLY A 34 -45.87 1.12 11.26
C GLY A 34 -46.01 0.58 12.69
N THR A 35 -45.12 0.98 13.59
CA THR A 35 -45.12 0.45 14.97
C THR A 35 -46.34 0.86 15.79
N TRP A 36 -47.04 1.93 15.39
CA TRP A 36 -48.29 2.39 15.99
C TRP A 36 -49.54 1.64 15.47
N CYS A 37 -49.41 0.87 14.40
CA CYS A 37 -50.53 0.27 13.69
C CYS A 37 -51.00 -1.02 14.36
N TYR A 38 -52.26 -1.01 14.82
CA TYR A 38 -52.82 -2.10 15.62
C TYR A 38 -52.79 -3.48 14.92
N TYR A 39 -52.97 -3.50 13.60
CA TYR A 39 -53.09 -4.72 12.79
C TYR A 39 -51.78 -5.13 12.10
N CYS A 40 -50.75 -4.30 12.17
CA CYS A 40 -49.50 -4.52 11.45
C CYS A 40 -48.63 -5.67 12.00
N PRO A 41 -48.66 -6.03 13.31
CA PRO A 41 -47.91 -7.19 13.80
C PRO A 41 -48.22 -8.50 13.05
N GLY A 42 -49.47 -8.73 12.65
CA GLY A 42 -49.85 -9.94 11.90
C GLY A 42 -49.22 -10.01 10.51
N ALA A 43 -48.99 -8.88 9.87
CA ALA A 43 -48.31 -8.81 8.58
C ALA A 43 -46.82 -9.18 8.73
N ALA A 44 -46.15 -8.59 9.72
CA ALA A 44 -44.75 -8.91 10.03
C ALA A 44 -44.57 -10.38 10.43
N MET A 45 -45.41 -10.92 11.31
CA MET A 45 -45.41 -12.36 11.62
C MET A 45 -45.62 -13.24 10.37
N GLY A 46 -46.43 -12.77 9.42
CA GLY A 46 -46.63 -13.46 8.14
C GLY A 46 -45.37 -13.47 7.28
N ALA A 47 -44.56 -12.43 7.35
CA ALA A 47 -43.27 -12.31 6.67
C ALA A 47 -42.23 -13.24 7.32
N ASP A 48 -42.12 -13.21 8.65
CA ASP A 48 -41.27 -14.13 9.43
C ASP A 48 -41.61 -15.60 9.13
N ASP A 49 -42.90 -15.94 9.10
CA ASP A 49 -43.36 -17.30 8.84
C ASP A 49 -43.06 -17.76 7.40
N LEU A 50 -42.99 -16.85 6.41
CA LEU A 50 -42.55 -17.24 5.06
C LEU A 50 -41.13 -17.78 5.10
N ILE A 51 -40.22 -17.08 5.77
CA ILE A 51 -38.83 -17.52 5.95
C ILE A 51 -38.75 -18.79 6.81
N ALA A 52 -39.46 -18.83 7.94
CA ALA A 52 -39.44 -19.98 8.85
C ALA A 52 -39.95 -21.27 8.19
N ASN A 53 -40.79 -21.16 7.15
CA ASN A 53 -41.27 -22.28 6.35
C ASN A 53 -40.48 -22.50 5.05
N GLY A 54 -39.29 -21.91 4.91
CA GLY A 54 -38.36 -22.14 3.80
C GLY A 54 -38.81 -21.54 2.47
N CYS A 55 -39.62 -20.48 2.49
CA CYS A 55 -39.97 -19.76 1.26
C CYS A 55 -38.80 -18.88 0.79
N ASP A 56 -38.52 -18.91 -0.51
CA ASP A 56 -37.50 -18.08 -1.15
C ASP A 56 -38.03 -16.64 -1.32
N VAL A 57 -37.89 -15.84 -0.27
CA VAL A 57 -38.37 -14.45 -0.25
C VAL A 57 -37.26 -13.46 0.09
N ALA A 58 -37.41 -12.25 -0.44
CA ALA A 58 -36.71 -11.06 0.04
C ALA A 58 -37.76 -10.07 0.54
N ILE A 59 -37.72 -9.74 1.83
CA ILE A 59 -38.76 -8.94 2.48
C ILE A 59 -38.21 -7.53 2.71
N ILE A 60 -39.05 -6.52 2.48
CA ILE A 60 -38.72 -5.13 2.75
C ILE A 60 -39.92 -4.48 3.47
N GLU A 61 -39.75 -4.07 4.72
CA GLU A 61 -40.77 -3.37 5.50
C GLU A 61 -40.57 -1.85 5.46
N TYR A 62 -41.44 -1.18 4.71
CA TYR A 62 -41.48 0.28 4.61
C TYR A 62 -42.35 0.85 5.73
N HIS A 63 -41.69 1.47 6.70
CA HIS A 63 -42.37 2.08 7.84
C HIS A 63 -42.99 3.45 7.53
N ASN A 64 -44.15 3.72 8.11
CA ASN A 64 -44.88 4.98 7.96
C ASN A 64 -45.36 5.50 9.33
N GLY A 65 -45.04 6.76 9.64
CA GLY A 65 -45.54 7.47 10.82
C GLY A 65 -44.88 7.07 12.15
N ASP A 66 -43.68 6.50 12.11
CA ASP A 66 -42.89 6.12 13.29
C ASP A 66 -41.39 6.48 13.12
N ASN A 67 -40.56 6.02 14.06
CA ASN A 67 -39.13 6.32 14.10
C ASN A 67 -38.31 5.71 12.95
N TYR A 68 -38.88 4.79 12.18
CA TYR A 68 -38.23 4.11 11.06
C TYR A 68 -38.73 4.61 9.70
N THR A 69 -39.61 5.61 9.71
CA THR A 69 -40.09 6.25 8.48
C THR A 69 -38.99 7.08 7.85
N ASN A 70 -38.74 6.86 6.56
CA ASN A 70 -37.80 7.64 5.75
C ASN A 70 -38.45 8.07 4.41
N SER A 71 -37.69 8.79 3.58
CA SER A 71 -38.16 9.23 2.26
C SER A 71 -38.37 8.09 1.26
N TYR A 72 -37.58 7.01 1.37
CA TYR A 72 -37.66 5.85 0.47
C TYR A 72 -38.95 5.08 0.70
N ALA A 73 -39.26 4.73 1.96
CA ALA A 73 -40.52 4.15 2.38
C ALA A 73 -41.73 4.95 1.91
N THR A 74 -41.68 6.28 2.06
CA THR A 74 -42.75 7.17 1.57
C THR A 74 -42.90 7.12 0.05
N ALA A 75 -41.78 7.13 -0.69
CA ALA A 75 -41.79 7.05 -2.14
C ALA A 75 -42.33 5.71 -2.65
N ARG A 76 -41.93 4.59 -2.05
CA ARG A 76 -42.43 3.24 -2.40
C ARG A 76 -43.90 3.05 -2.06
N GLN A 77 -44.37 3.58 -0.94
CA GLN A 77 -45.80 3.61 -0.61
C GLN A 77 -46.61 4.38 -1.68
N ASN A 78 -46.13 5.56 -2.09
CA ASN A 78 -46.75 6.37 -3.13
C ASN A 78 -46.72 5.69 -4.50
N TYR A 79 -45.62 5.03 -4.85
CA TYR A 79 -45.46 4.28 -6.10
C TYR A 79 -46.59 3.24 -6.28
N TYR A 80 -47.00 2.57 -5.21
CA TYR A 80 -48.11 1.61 -5.22
C TYR A 80 -49.49 2.22 -4.94
N ASN A 81 -49.59 3.52 -4.66
CA ASN A 81 -50.81 4.21 -4.24
C ASN A 81 -51.45 3.57 -2.99
N ILE A 82 -50.64 3.19 -2.00
CA ILE A 82 -51.12 2.53 -0.79
C ILE A 82 -51.65 3.58 0.20
N SER A 83 -52.95 3.49 0.51
CA SER A 83 -53.66 4.42 1.39
C SER A 83 -53.98 3.87 2.78
N GLY A 84 -53.66 2.60 3.06
CA GLY A 84 -53.91 1.96 4.35
C GLY A 84 -52.91 0.85 4.65
N ILE A 85 -52.57 0.70 5.93
CA ILE A 85 -51.58 -0.26 6.44
C ILE A 85 -52.21 -1.24 7.45
N PRO A 86 -51.72 -2.49 7.55
CA PRO A 86 -50.61 -3.03 6.76
C PRO A 86 -51.03 -3.36 5.32
N HIS A 87 -50.07 -3.33 4.40
CA HIS A 87 -50.27 -3.71 3.01
C HIS A 87 -49.03 -4.43 2.47
N ALA A 88 -49.16 -5.71 2.14
CA ALA A 88 -48.07 -6.52 1.58
C ALA A 88 -48.25 -6.71 0.08
N LYS A 89 -47.20 -6.49 -0.69
CA LYS A 89 -47.10 -6.60 -2.14
C LYS A 89 -46.10 -7.70 -2.51
N PHE A 90 -46.51 -8.65 -3.35
CA PHE A 90 -45.69 -9.77 -3.81
C PHE A 90 -45.34 -9.54 -5.29
N ASP A 91 -44.05 -9.37 -5.55
CA ASP A 91 -43.47 -8.96 -6.83
C ASP A 91 -44.17 -7.74 -7.47
N GLY A 92 -44.64 -6.79 -6.65
CA GLY A 92 -45.40 -5.61 -7.08
C GLY A 92 -46.80 -5.88 -7.65
N ILE A 93 -47.15 -7.13 -7.96
CA ILE A 93 -48.42 -7.53 -8.59
C ILE A 93 -49.47 -7.89 -7.54
N LEU A 94 -49.30 -9.03 -6.87
CA LEU A 94 -50.29 -9.55 -5.94
C LEU A 94 -50.19 -8.80 -4.61
N PHE A 95 -51.28 -8.72 -3.86
CA PHE A 95 -51.27 -8.05 -2.58
C PHE A 95 -52.21 -8.68 -1.56
N VAL A 96 -51.95 -8.36 -0.29
CA VAL A 96 -52.81 -8.60 0.86
C VAL A 96 -52.89 -7.30 1.66
N SER A 97 -54.11 -6.76 1.78
CA SER A 97 -54.37 -5.56 2.58
C SER A 97 -54.98 -5.94 3.93
N GLY A 98 -54.58 -5.23 4.98
CA GLY A 98 -55.02 -5.49 6.34
C GLY A 98 -54.21 -6.59 7.01
N GLY A 99 -54.36 -6.70 8.32
CA GLY A 99 -53.60 -7.64 9.13
C GLY A 99 -54.38 -8.06 10.38
N ASN A 100 -53.65 -8.49 11.39
CA ASN A 100 -54.20 -8.98 12.63
C ASN A 100 -53.27 -8.57 13.79
N HIS A 101 -53.81 -8.43 15.00
CA HIS A 101 -53.01 -8.01 16.15
C HIS A 101 -52.21 -9.18 16.78
N THR A 102 -52.68 -10.43 16.63
CA THR A 102 -52.14 -11.61 17.33
C THR A 102 -51.92 -12.83 16.44
N GLN A 103 -52.38 -12.79 15.19
CA GLN A 103 -52.29 -13.94 14.29
C GLN A 103 -51.47 -13.59 13.07
N SER A 104 -50.61 -14.53 12.68
CA SER A 104 -49.82 -14.43 11.46
C SER A 104 -50.71 -14.39 10.22
N MET A 105 -50.31 -13.57 9.25
CA MET A 105 -50.92 -13.52 7.92
C MET A 105 -50.40 -14.60 6.95
N TYR A 106 -49.54 -15.52 7.41
CA TYR A 106 -48.93 -16.59 6.59
C TYR A 106 -49.93 -17.35 5.71
N GLY A 107 -51.09 -17.73 6.25
CA GLY A 107 -52.13 -18.43 5.49
C GLY A 107 -52.68 -17.64 4.30
N SER A 108 -52.60 -16.31 4.35
CA SER A 108 -52.93 -15.42 3.23
C SER A 108 -51.73 -15.15 2.32
N TYR A 109 -50.51 -15.19 2.85
CA TYR A 109 -49.27 -14.87 2.14
C TYR A 109 -48.78 -16.04 1.28
N LEU A 110 -48.79 -17.26 1.83
CA LEU A 110 -48.29 -18.46 1.16
C LEU A 110 -48.93 -18.69 -0.23
N PRO A 111 -50.25 -18.53 -0.42
CA PRO A 111 -50.85 -18.63 -1.76
C PRO A 111 -50.39 -17.56 -2.74
N LYS A 112 -49.98 -16.36 -2.27
CA LYS A 112 -49.43 -15.30 -3.13
C LYS A 112 -48.00 -15.62 -3.52
N TYR A 113 -47.18 -16.02 -2.55
CA TYR A 113 -45.83 -16.52 -2.79
C TYR A 113 -45.81 -17.66 -3.82
N ASN A 114 -46.61 -18.71 -3.61
CA ASN A 114 -46.66 -19.88 -4.50
C ASN A 114 -47.05 -19.52 -5.94
N GLN A 115 -47.92 -18.53 -6.13
CA GLN A 115 -48.27 -18.04 -7.46
C GLN A 115 -47.13 -17.29 -8.13
N ARG A 116 -46.32 -16.58 -7.35
CA ARG A 116 -45.24 -15.73 -7.85
C ARG A 116 -43.97 -16.51 -8.13
N ILE A 117 -43.53 -17.37 -7.21
CA ILE A 117 -42.32 -18.18 -7.39
C ILE A 117 -42.43 -19.14 -8.59
N ALA A 118 -43.65 -19.54 -8.96
CA ALA A 118 -43.92 -20.40 -10.11
C ALA A 118 -43.81 -19.67 -11.48
N ILE A 119 -43.70 -18.34 -11.50
CA ILE A 119 -43.52 -17.57 -12.74
C ILE A 119 -42.02 -17.50 -13.03
N PRO A 120 -41.53 -18.08 -14.13
CA PRO A 120 -40.11 -18.00 -14.47
C PRO A 120 -39.71 -16.57 -14.85
N SER A 121 -38.43 -16.25 -14.75
CA SER A 121 -37.84 -14.97 -15.08
C SER A 121 -37.05 -15.03 -16.37
N SER A 122 -37.09 -13.93 -17.14
CA SER A 122 -36.19 -13.72 -18.27
C SER A 122 -34.85 -13.10 -17.85
N PHE A 123 -34.60 -12.98 -16.54
CA PHE A 123 -33.42 -12.33 -15.99
C PHE A 123 -32.78 -13.12 -14.84
N THR A 124 -31.47 -12.98 -14.70
CA THR A 124 -30.68 -13.38 -13.52
C THR A 124 -30.09 -12.15 -12.86
N LEU A 125 -29.81 -12.25 -11.56
CA LEU A 125 -29.11 -11.22 -10.78
C LEU A 125 -27.96 -11.87 -10.01
N SER A 126 -26.82 -11.19 -9.95
CA SER A 126 -25.78 -11.45 -8.96
C SER A 126 -25.43 -10.15 -8.23
N MET A 127 -24.91 -10.27 -7.02
CA MET A 127 -24.51 -9.15 -6.19
C MET A 127 -23.18 -9.49 -5.52
N ASN A 128 -22.20 -8.63 -5.74
CA ASN A 128 -20.88 -8.70 -5.14
C ASN A 128 -20.53 -7.32 -4.60
N GLY A 129 -19.53 -7.22 -3.74
CA GLY A 129 -19.10 -5.93 -3.23
C GLY A 129 -18.07 -6.05 -2.14
N PHE A 130 -17.66 -4.89 -1.65
CA PHE A 130 -16.74 -4.77 -0.54
C PHE A 130 -17.08 -3.54 0.29
N SER A 131 -16.46 -3.44 1.47
CA SER A 131 -16.58 -2.29 2.34
C SER A 131 -15.22 -1.83 2.85
N ASP A 132 -15.05 -0.51 2.96
CA ASP A 132 -14.00 0.11 3.77
C ASP A 132 -14.68 0.80 4.97
N GLY A 133 -14.63 0.15 6.13
CA GLY A 133 -15.37 0.57 7.31
C GLY A 133 -16.89 0.61 7.09
N LEU A 134 -17.47 1.82 7.01
CA LEU A 134 -18.91 2.03 6.80
C LEU A 134 -19.26 2.37 5.34
N ASP A 135 -18.25 2.54 4.48
CA ASP A 135 -18.43 2.84 3.06
C ASP A 135 -18.47 1.54 2.27
N TYR A 136 -19.54 1.32 1.51
CA TYR A 136 -19.78 0.11 0.74
C TYR A 136 -19.78 0.41 -0.75
N THR A 137 -19.10 -0.45 -1.51
CA THR A 137 -19.19 -0.53 -2.96
C THR A 137 -19.86 -1.83 -3.32
N VAL A 138 -21.08 -1.76 -3.88
CA VAL A 138 -21.86 -2.94 -4.28
C VAL A 138 -22.05 -2.95 -5.78
N VAL A 139 -21.70 -4.06 -6.42
CA VAL A 139 -21.87 -4.31 -7.84
C VAL A 139 -22.98 -5.32 -8.03
N VAL A 140 -24.06 -4.89 -8.71
CA VAL A 140 -25.16 -5.77 -9.10
C VAL A 140 -25.07 -6.01 -10.60
N THR A 141 -24.94 -7.28 -10.99
CA THR A 141 -24.96 -7.70 -12.39
C THR A 141 -26.35 -8.25 -12.71
N ALA A 142 -26.99 -7.66 -13.72
CA ALA A 142 -28.26 -8.11 -14.26
C ALA A 142 -28.05 -8.68 -15.66
N GLU A 143 -28.43 -9.93 -15.89
CA GLU A 143 -28.36 -10.54 -17.22
C GLU A 143 -29.74 -10.87 -17.73
N LYS A 144 -29.95 -10.64 -19.03
CA LYS A 144 -31.15 -11.01 -19.75
C LYS A 144 -30.90 -12.34 -20.46
N VAL A 145 -31.53 -13.39 -19.94
CA VAL A 145 -31.33 -14.78 -20.36
C VAL A 145 -32.43 -15.29 -21.30
N ASP A 146 -33.51 -14.52 -21.46
CA ASP A 146 -34.57 -14.78 -22.44
C ASP A 146 -35.23 -13.49 -22.92
N ALA A 147 -36.06 -13.59 -23.96
CA ALA A 147 -36.80 -12.46 -24.50
C ALA A 147 -37.71 -11.83 -23.44
N TYR A 148 -37.69 -10.50 -23.39
CA TYR A 148 -38.60 -9.67 -22.60
C TYR A 148 -38.90 -8.40 -23.38
N SER A 149 -40.17 -7.99 -23.43
CA SER A 149 -40.64 -6.89 -24.29
C SER A 149 -40.89 -5.57 -23.56
N GLY A 150 -40.82 -5.54 -22.23
CA GLY A 150 -40.97 -4.29 -21.47
C GLY A 150 -39.71 -3.44 -21.59
N THR A 151 -39.89 -2.11 -21.63
CA THR A 151 -38.81 -1.15 -21.89
C THR A 151 -38.56 -0.18 -20.74
N ASN A 152 -39.31 -0.28 -19.64
CA ASN A 152 -39.19 0.61 -18.48
C ASN A 152 -38.65 -0.16 -17.28
N LEU A 153 -37.50 -0.80 -17.49
CA LEU A 153 -36.83 -1.63 -16.50
C LEU A 153 -35.96 -0.76 -15.61
N VAL A 154 -36.08 -0.99 -14.30
CA VAL A 154 -35.21 -0.40 -13.28
C VAL A 154 -34.68 -1.50 -12.36
N LEU A 155 -33.41 -1.37 -11.98
CA LEU A 155 -32.85 -2.08 -10.85
C LEU A 155 -33.14 -1.26 -9.59
N GLN A 156 -33.85 -1.86 -8.65
CA GLN A 156 -34.04 -1.32 -7.32
C GLN A 156 -33.07 -2.00 -6.36
N PHE A 157 -32.57 -1.24 -5.39
CA PHE A 157 -31.68 -1.73 -4.35
C PHE A 157 -32.12 -1.16 -3.00
N ALA A 158 -32.16 -2.01 -1.98
CA ALA A 158 -32.49 -1.64 -0.62
C ALA A 158 -31.60 -2.37 0.40
N LEU A 159 -31.27 -1.70 1.49
CA LEU A 159 -30.76 -2.31 2.71
C LEU A 159 -31.91 -2.41 3.72
N THR A 160 -32.06 -3.60 4.31
CA THR A 160 -32.98 -3.81 5.43
C THR A 160 -32.21 -4.24 6.68
N GLU A 161 -32.74 -3.93 7.86
CA GLU A 161 -32.18 -4.35 9.16
C GLU A 161 -33.23 -5.12 9.96
N SER A 162 -32.81 -6.23 10.56
CA SER A 162 -33.67 -7.13 11.35
C SER A 162 -33.25 -7.20 12.82
N ASP A 163 -34.01 -7.96 13.62
CA ASP A 163 -33.79 -8.15 15.06
C ASP A 163 -33.56 -6.84 15.84
N ILE A 164 -34.25 -5.77 15.42
CA ILE A 164 -34.18 -4.48 16.10
C ILE A 164 -35.06 -4.57 17.34
N ALA A 165 -34.45 -4.61 18.52
CA ALA A 165 -35.17 -4.70 19.79
C ALA A 165 -36.24 -3.60 19.92
N TYR A 166 -37.52 -4.01 19.95
CA TYR A 166 -38.64 -3.09 20.01
C TYR A 166 -39.89 -3.78 20.55
N ASN A 167 -40.59 -3.14 21.48
CA ASN A 167 -41.87 -3.68 21.96
C ASN A 167 -43.02 -3.27 21.03
N TRP A 168 -43.39 -4.14 20.11
CA TRP A 168 -44.41 -3.91 19.10
C TRP A 168 -45.62 -4.82 19.30
N GLN A 169 -46.49 -4.43 20.24
CA GLN A 169 -47.82 -5.03 20.42
C GLN A 169 -47.85 -6.58 20.52
N GLY A 170 -46.83 -7.19 21.13
CA GLY A 170 -46.71 -8.66 21.27
C GLY A 170 -45.49 -9.24 20.56
N MET A 171 -44.87 -8.49 19.67
CA MET A 171 -43.53 -8.75 19.14
C MET A 171 -42.49 -7.98 19.98
N ASN A 172 -41.28 -8.53 20.11
CA ASN A 172 -40.18 -7.94 20.86
C ASN A 172 -39.02 -7.44 19.98
N HIS A 173 -39.17 -7.56 18.66
CA HIS A 173 -38.23 -7.07 17.66
C HIS A 173 -38.98 -6.65 16.39
N LEU A 174 -38.32 -5.86 15.56
CA LEU A 174 -38.72 -5.56 14.19
C LEU A 174 -37.76 -6.25 13.22
N ASN A 175 -38.30 -6.81 12.15
CA ASN A 175 -37.53 -7.48 11.10
C ASN A 175 -37.69 -6.76 9.76
N PHE A 176 -36.67 -6.87 8.91
CA PHE A 176 -36.65 -6.38 7.52
C PHE A 176 -37.00 -4.90 7.38
N VAL A 177 -36.70 -4.08 8.39
CA VAL A 177 -36.97 -2.65 8.38
C VAL A 177 -36.12 -2.01 7.30
N GLU A 178 -36.75 -1.38 6.31
CA GLU A 178 -36.00 -0.66 5.28
C GLU A 178 -35.24 0.52 5.89
N ARG A 179 -33.93 0.59 5.61
CA ARG A 179 -33.03 1.60 6.12
C ARG A 179 -32.56 2.58 5.05
N LEU A 180 -32.23 2.04 3.89
CA LEU A 180 -31.62 2.78 2.78
C LEU A 180 -32.04 2.17 1.44
N MET A 181 -32.21 3.02 0.43
CA MET A 181 -32.23 2.63 -0.98
C MET A 181 -31.22 3.48 -1.75
N ASP A 182 -30.48 2.86 -2.67
CA ASP A 182 -29.46 3.51 -3.48
C ASP A 182 -29.72 3.27 -4.99
N PRO A 183 -29.50 4.26 -5.87
CA PRO A 183 -29.20 5.66 -5.56
C PRO A 183 -30.36 6.40 -4.88
N ASP A 184 -31.59 5.91 -5.07
CA ASP A 184 -32.81 6.39 -4.43
C ASP A 184 -33.95 5.36 -4.60
N ALA A 185 -35.18 5.73 -4.22
CA ALA A 185 -36.35 4.85 -4.33
C ALA A 185 -36.88 4.62 -5.76
N TYR A 186 -36.34 5.30 -6.76
CA TYR A 186 -36.69 5.12 -8.17
C TYR A 186 -35.79 4.10 -8.87
N GLY A 187 -34.60 3.85 -8.31
CA GLY A 187 -33.64 2.86 -8.79
C GLY A 187 -32.86 3.30 -10.03
N THR A 188 -32.04 2.41 -10.55
CA THR A 188 -31.19 2.64 -11.73
C THR A 188 -31.85 2.07 -12.98
N PRO A 189 -32.08 2.86 -14.05
CA PRO A 189 -32.60 2.34 -15.31
C PRO A 189 -31.69 1.27 -15.94
N LEU A 190 -32.29 0.22 -16.52
CA LEU A 190 -31.58 -0.86 -17.22
C LEU A 190 -31.91 -0.83 -18.72
N ASP A 191 -30.89 -0.98 -19.58
CA ASP A 191 -31.04 -0.95 -21.05
C ASP A 191 -30.40 -2.17 -21.74
N PHE A 192 -31.24 -3.17 -22.01
CA PHE A 192 -30.88 -4.38 -22.74
C PHE A 192 -31.16 -4.29 -24.27
N SER A 193 -31.11 -3.09 -24.86
CA SER A 193 -31.36 -2.91 -26.30
C SER A 193 -30.18 -3.32 -27.17
N GLU A 194 -28.95 -3.14 -26.68
CA GLU A 194 -27.70 -3.43 -27.41
C GLU A 194 -26.81 -4.49 -26.73
N LYS A 195 -27.20 -4.95 -25.53
CA LYS A 195 -26.43 -5.88 -24.70
C LYS A 195 -27.37 -6.76 -23.88
N GLU A 196 -26.87 -7.91 -23.46
CA GLU A 196 -27.62 -8.85 -22.61
C GLU A 196 -27.21 -8.75 -21.13
N THR A 197 -26.20 -7.94 -20.80
CA THR A 197 -25.72 -7.74 -19.42
C THR A 197 -25.67 -6.26 -19.07
N GLU A 198 -26.17 -5.92 -17.89
CA GLU A 198 -26.07 -4.62 -17.25
C GLU A 198 -25.31 -4.76 -15.93
N ILE A 199 -24.39 -3.84 -15.66
CA ILE A 199 -23.62 -3.80 -14.41
C ILE A 199 -23.91 -2.46 -13.74
N VAL A 200 -24.41 -2.51 -12.52
CA VAL A 200 -24.73 -1.33 -11.72
C VAL A 200 -23.84 -1.31 -10.49
N THR A 201 -23.00 -0.27 -10.38
CA THR A 201 -22.18 -0.01 -9.21
C THR A 201 -22.85 1.03 -8.32
N LEU A 202 -23.08 0.66 -7.06
CA LEU A 202 -23.70 1.46 -6.02
C LEU A 202 -22.64 1.78 -4.97
N ASN A 203 -22.60 3.04 -4.53
CA ASN A 203 -21.61 3.52 -3.56
C ASN A 203 -22.34 4.30 -2.48
N PHE A 204 -22.32 3.80 -1.25
CA PHE A 204 -23.07 4.40 -0.15
C PHE A 204 -22.40 4.15 1.20
N THR A 205 -22.69 5.02 2.16
CA THR A 205 -22.24 4.88 3.55
C THR A 205 -23.40 4.42 4.42
N ILE A 206 -23.20 3.36 5.21
CA ILE A 206 -24.21 2.90 6.17
C ILE A 206 -24.08 3.62 7.51
N ASN A 207 -25.17 3.66 8.29
CA ASN A 207 -25.15 4.33 9.60
C ASN A 207 -24.47 3.43 10.65
N ALA A 208 -23.49 3.99 11.37
CA ALA A 208 -22.75 3.30 12.44
C ALA A 208 -23.63 2.74 13.59
N SER A 209 -24.89 3.19 13.70
CA SER A 209 -25.85 2.70 14.71
C SER A 209 -26.61 1.44 14.31
N TRP A 210 -26.49 1.00 13.06
CA TRP A 210 -27.11 -0.24 12.56
C TRP A 210 -26.24 -1.44 12.89
N VAL A 211 -26.86 -2.58 13.18
CA VAL A 211 -26.15 -3.83 13.45
C VAL A 211 -25.94 -4.57 12.12
N THR A 212 -24.72 -4.53 11.59
CA THR A 212 -24.40 -5.06 10.25
C THR A 212 -24.71 -6.54 10.09
N GLU A 213 -24.57 -7.34 11.15
CA GLU A 213 -24.91 -8.77 11.15
C GLU A 213 -26.41 -9.03 10.98
N HIS A 214 -27.24 -8.02 11.23
CA HIS A 214 -28.69 -8.09 11.06
C HIS A 214 -29.17 -7.41 9.77
N CYS A 215 -28.25 -6.90 8.96
CA CYS A 215 -28.55 -6.20 7.73
C CYS A 215 -28.48 -7.16 6.52
N GLU A 216 -29.38 -6.95 5.55
CA GLU A 216 -29.31 -7.60 4.24
C GLU A 216 -29.56 -6.60 3.12
N PHE A 217 -28.84 -6.78 2.01
CA PHE A 217 -29.11 -6.13 0.75
C PHE A 217 -30.16 -6.91 -0.04
N VAL A 218 -31.09 -6.19 -0.64
CA VAL A 218 -32.10 -6.72 -1.55
C VAL A 218 -32.01 -5.94 -2.85
N ALA A 219 -31.78 -6.64 -3.96
CA ALA A 219 -31.80 -6.07 -5.30
C ALA A 219 -32.84 -6.75 -6.17
N PHE A 220 -33.53 -5.98 -7.01
CA PHE A 220 -34.56 -6.54 -7.87
C PHE A 220 -34.80 -5.74 -9.14
N ILE A 221 -35.12 -6.44 -10.22
CA ILE A 221 -35.49 -5.83 -11.51
C ILE A 221 -36.99 -5.61 -11.51
N GLN A 222 -37.43 -4.36 -11.67
CA GLN A 222 -38.84 -3.99 -11.75
C GLN A 222 -39.16 -3.35 -13.11
N ASP A 223 -40.24 -3.79 -13.74
CA ASP A 223 -40.84 -3.06 -14.86
C ASP A 223 -41.81 -2.01 -14.31
N ASN A 224 -41.43 -0.73 -14.41
CA ASN A 224 -42.23 0.37 -13.89
C ASN A 224 -43.54 0.62 -14.64
N THR A 225 -43.75 -0.01 -15.80
CA THR A 225 -45.02 0.06 -16.53
C THR A 225 -46.06 -0.86 -15.91
N THR A 226 -45.68 -2.12 -15.67
CA THR A 226 -46.56 -3.17 -15.12
C THR A 226 -46.51 -3.23 -13.60
N LYS A 227 -45.47 -2.64 -13.00
CA LYS A 227 -45.04 -2.76 -11.61
C LYS A 227 -44.56 -4.15 -11.22
N GLU A 228 -44.44 -5.07 -12.17
CA GLU A 228 -43.98 -6.42 -11.89
C GLU A 228 -42.50 -6.40 -11.52
N ILE A 229 -42.15 -7.05 -10.42
CA ILE A 229 -40.78 -7.43 -10.14
C ILE A 229 -40.50 -8.73 -10.90
N LEU A 230 -39.44 -8.76 -11.69
CA LEU A 230 -39.15 -9.83 -12.66
C LEU A 230 -38.13 -10.83 -12.11
N GLN A 231 -37.20 -10.37 -11.28
CA GLN A 231 -36.23 -11.18 -10.55
C GLN A 231 -35.81 -10.41 -9.30
N GLY A 232 -35.52 -11.12 -8.22
CA GLY A 232 -35.00 -10.53 -6.99
C GLY A 232 -33.95 -11.43 -6.35
N ILE A 233 -32.94 -10.81 -5.76
CA ILE A 233 -31.88 -11.47 -4.99
C ILE A 233 -31.73 -10.76 -3.65
N LYS A 234 -31.17 -11.46 -2.67
CA LYS A 234 -30.71 -10.86 -1.42
C LYS A 234 -29.40 -11.46 -0.96
N VAL A 235 -28.61 -10.67 -0.25
CA VAL A 235 -27.32 -11.05 0.34
C VAL A 235 -27.26 -10.44 1.75
N ALA A 236 -26.97 -11.24 2.76
CA ALA A 236 -26.71 -10.70 4.09
C ALA A 236 -25.42 -9.88 4.05
N LEU A 237 -25.32 -8.75 4.75
CA LEU A 237 -24.11 -7.91 4.70
C LEU A 237 -22.82 -8.68 5.03
N PRO A 238 -22.78 -9.57 6.04
CA PRO A 238 -21.60 -10.39 6.34
C PRO A 238 -21.22 -11.38 5.23
N ASP A 239 -22.17 -11.71 4.35
CA ASP A 239 -21.99 -12.64 3.23
C ASP A 239 -21.69 -11.90 1.91
N LEU A 240 -21.55 -10.57 1.94
CA LEU A 240 -21.18 -9.79 0.76
C LEU A 240 -19.72 -10.08 0.41
N MET A 241 -19.53 -10.84 -0.67
CA MET A 241 -18.21 -11.22 -1.16
C MET A 241 -17.76 -10.30 -2.29
N PRO A 242 -16.44 -10.11 -2.47
CA PRO A 242 -15.91 -9.39 -3.62
C PRO A 242 -16.30 -10.08 -4.93
N MET A 243 -16.08 -9.39 -6.04
CA MET A 243 -16.42 -9.90 -7.37
C MET A 243 -15.49 -11.05 -7.81
N TYR A 244 -14.25 -11.03 -7.33
CA TYR A 244 -13.21 -12.00 -7.67
C TYR A 244 -13.10 -13.06 -6.58
N TYR A 245 -12.87 -14.31 -6.99
CA TYR A 245 -12.66 -15.46 -6.11
C TYR A 245 -11.18 -15.64 -5.80
N ASP A 246 -10.33 -15.59 -6.82
CA ASP A 246 -8.89 -15.78 -6.72
C ASP A 246 -8.17 -14.45 -7.08
N ASN A 247 -7.90 -13.63 -6.07
CA ASN A 247 -7.30 -12.30 -6.22
C ASN A 247 -6.40 -11.98 -5.02
N ALA A 248 -5.14 -11.63 -5.26
CA ALA A 248 -4.16 -11.31 -4.23
C ALA A 248 -3.36 -10.05 -4.57
N GLY A 249 -3.39 -9.06 -3.68
CA GLY A 249 -2.73 -7.78 -3.90
C GLY A 249 -1.36 -7.65 -3.25
N CYS A 250 -0.55 -6.74 -3.80
CA CYS A 250 0.67 -6.21 -3.18
C CYS A 250 0.38 -4.86 -2.51
N LEU A 251 0.65 -4.72 -1.21
CA LEU A 251 0.38 -3.50 -0.45
C LEU A 251 1.62 -2.64 -0.19
N ALA A 252 2.75 -3.25 0.18
CA ALA A 252 3.97 -2.51 0.51
C ALA A 252 5.23 -3.36 0.30
N ILE A 253 6.33 -2.69 -0.08
CA ILE A 253 7.68 -3.25 -0.08
C ILE A 253 8.46 -2.59 1.05
N ASN A 254 9.04 -3.42 1.90
CA ASN A 254 9.77 -3.07 3.11
C ASN A 254 11.14 -3.76 3.11
N MET A 255 12.02 -3.40 4.05
CA MET A 255 13.37 -3.99 4.19
C MET A 255 14.27 -3.86 2.95
N VAL A 256 14.12 -2.78 2.17
CA VAL A 256 14.98 -2.47 1.02
C VAL A 256 15.91 -1.30 1.36
N PRO A 257 17.23 -1.45 1.24
CA PRO A 257 18.14 -0.36 1.56
C PRO A 257 18.14 0.71 0.47
N VAL A 258 18.17 1.98 0.86
CA VAL A 258 18.20 3.14 -0.06
C VAL A 258 19.50 3.23 -0.84
N THR A 259 20.58 2.68 -0.26
CA THR A 259 21.91 2.54 -0.85
C THR A 259 22.38 1.10 -0.64
N ASN A 260 23.07 0.49 -1.62
CA ASN A 260 23.52 -0.90 -1.52
C ASN A 260 25.03 -1.06 -1.81
N CYS A 261 25.77 -1.71 -0.91
CA CYS A 261 27.16 -2.14 -1.13
C CYS A 261 27.36 -3.67 -1.08
N SER A 262 26.31 -4.42 -0.75
CA SER A 262 26.38 -5.86 -0.52
C SER A 262 26.19 -6.66 -1.81
N GLY A 263 25.50 -6.08 -2.80
CA GLY A 263 25.06 -6.78 -4.00
C GLY A 263 23.95 -7.79 -3.70
N GLU A 264 23.29 -7.66 -2.55
CA GLU A 264 22.19 -8.51 -2.12
C GLU A 264 21.05 -7.68 -1.53
N VAL A 265 19.81 -8.13 -1.70
CA VAL A 265 18.62 -7.54 -1.07
C VAL A 265 17.66 -8.63 -0.64
N ALA A 266 17.14 -8.52 0.59
CA ALA A 266 16.15 -9.42 1.18
C ALA A 266 14.89 -8.62 1.53
N PRO A 267 13.99 -8.37 0.55
CA PRO A 267 12.83 -7.54 0.75
C PRO A 267 11.75 -8.24 1.58
N ARG A 268 10.91 -7.44 2.25
CA ARG A 268 9.66 -7.89 2.88
C ARG A 268 8.50 -7.36 2.05
N LEU A 269 7.61 -8.24 1.61
CA LEU A 269 6.41 -7.88 0.86
C LEU A 269 5.17 -8.03 1.75
N THR A 270 4.37 -6.98 1.88
CA THR A 270 3.03 -7.09 2.45
C THR A 270 2.04 -7.48 1.36
N ILE A 271 1.43 -8.66 1.49
CA ILE A 271 0.39 -9.19 0.60
C ILE A 271 -0.98 -9.09 1.27
N SER A 272 -2.04 -9.06 0.47
CA SER A 272 -3.43 -9.17 0.94
C SER A 272 -4.25 -10.15 0.11
N ASN A 273 -5.24 -10.78 0.73
CA ASN A 273 -6.26 -11.51 0.00
C ASN A 273 -7.42 -10.58 -0.38
N GLU A 274 -7.57 -10.31 -1.67
CA GLU A 274 -8.61 -9.44 -2.23
C GLU A 274 -9.72 -10.28 -2.92
N GLY A 275 -9.64 -11.60 -2.82
CA GLY A 275 -10.59 -12.57 -3.36
C GLY A 275 -11.52 -13.17 -2.31
N ALA A 276 -12.63 -13.75 -2.77
CA ALA A 276 -13.64 -14.36 -1.92
C ALA A 276 -13.17 -15.69 -1.29
N GLU A 277 -12.25 -16.42 -1.93
CA GLU A 277 -11.70 -17.67 -1.40
C GLU A 277 -10.52 -17.39 -0.46
N SER A 278 -10.40 -18.14 0.63
CA SER A 278 -9.21 -18.05 1.49
C SER A 278 -7.95 -18.31 0.66
N LEU A 279 -6.97 -17.41 0.76
CA LEU A 279 -5.72 -17.50 0.03
C LEU A 279 -4.79 -18.46 0.76
N THR A 280 -4.48 -19.58 0.12
CA THR A 280 -3.69 -20.68 0.70
C THR A 280 -2.33 -20.86 0.06
N THR A 281 -2.18 -20.42 -1.20
CA THR A 281 -0.90 -20.41 -1.94
C THR A 281 -0.80 -19.18 -2.82
N LEU A 282 0.41 -18.64 -3.00
CA LEU A 282 0.65 -17.49 -3.88
C LEU A 282 2.08 -17.52 -4.45
N ASP A 283 2.24 -17.21 -5.74
CA ASP A 283 3.54 -17.01 -6.35
C ASP A 283 3.97 -15.55 -6.17
N ILE A 284 5.02 -15.31 -5.40
CA ILE A 284 5.64 -13.99 -5.26
C ILE A 284 6.88 -13.95 -6.14
N ASN A 285 6.83 -13.18 -7.22
CA ASN A 285 7.87 -13.06 -8.21
C ASN A 285 8.64 -11.77 -8.01
N TYR A 286 9.97 -11.82 -8.01
CA TYR A 286 10.78 -10.65 -7.75
C TYR A 286 12.15 -10.72 -8.44
N LYS A 287 12.65 -9.56 -8.85
CA LYS A 287 13.97 -9.41 -9.48
C LYS A 287 14.53 -8.00 -9.27
N VAL A 288 15.84 -7.89 -9.35
CA VAL A 288 16.54 -6.60 -9.42
C VAL A 288 17.04 -6.39 -10.84
N ASN A 289 16.81 -5.20 -11.41
CA ASN A 289 17.25 -4.82 -12.73
C ASN A 289 16.82 -5.84 -13.82
N ASP A 290 17.76 -6.17 -14.72
CA ASP A 290 17.60 -7.17 -15.78
C ASP A 290 18.05 -8.59 -15.34
N GLU A 291 18.21 -8.83 -14.04
CA GLU A 291 18.58 -10.15 -13.51
C GLU A 291 17.46 -11.18 -13.65
N ASN A 292 17.81 -12.44 -13.36
CA ASN A 292 16.87 -13.55 -13.42
C ASN A 292 15.72 -13.38 -12.40
N LEU A 293 14.51 -13.72 -12.85
CA LEU A 293 13.33 -13.75 -12.01
C LEU A 293 13.45 -14.84 -10.93
N ASN A 294 13.23 -14.45 -9.68
CA ASN A 294 13.06 -15.37 -8.56
C ASN A 294 11.57 -15.51 -8.23
N THR A 295 11.15 -16.71 -7.87
CA THR A 295 9.77 -16.99 -7.46
C THR A 295 9.79 -17.65 -6.10
N TYR A 296 9.18 -16.99 -5.12
CA TYR A 296 8.88 -17.56 -3.81
C TYR A 296 7.44 -18.09 -3.81
N GLN A 297 7.26 -19.30 -3.29
CA GLN A 297 5.95 -19.93 -3.17
C GLN A 297 5.46 -19.73 -1.74
N TRP A 298 4.61 -18.73 -1.54
CA TRP A 298 3.99 -18.50 -0.24
C TRP A 298 2.89 -19.53 0.01
N THR A 299 2.74 -19.94 1.27
CA THR A 299 1.63 -20.80 1.72
C THR A 299 1.12 -20.29 3.07
N GLY A 300 -0.19 -20.21 3.24
CA GLY A 300 -0.81 -19.71 4.46
C GLY A 300 -2.32 -19.94 4.49
N ASP A 301 -3.03 -19.08 5.21
CA ASP A 301 -4.50 -19.06 5.28
C ASP A 301 -4.92 -17.61 5.58
N LEU A 302 -5.10 -16.81 4.52
CA LEU A 302 -5.59 -15.44 4.62
C LEU A 302 -7.04 -15.38 4.16
N SER A 303 -7.94 -14.99 5.06
CA SER A 303 -9.33 -14.70 4.71
C SER A 303 -9.42 -13.42 3.89
N TYR A 304 -10.55 -13.19 3.23
CA TYR A 304 -10.81 -11.96 2.49
C TYR A 304 -10.50 -10.71 3.35
N GLY A 305 -9.72 -9.78 2.80
CA GLY A 305 -9.29 -8.54 3.43
C GLY A 305 -8.17 -8.68 4.45
N GLU A 306 -7.70 -9.90 4.76
CA GLU A 306 -6.55 -10.10 5.62
C GLU A 306 -5.23 -9.89 4.86
N MET A 307 -4.20 -9.45 5.59
CA MET A 307 -2.88 -9.15 5.05
C MET A 307 -1.77 -9.83 5.87
N GLU A 308 -0.66 -10.11 5.21
CA GLU A 308 0.53 -10.70 5.82
C GLU A 308 1.79 -10.05 5.26
N ALA A 309 2.79 -9.80 6.13
CA ALA A 309 4.11 -9.39 5.73
C ALA A 309 5.04 -10.61 5.58
N VAL A 310 5.53 -10.84 4.37
CA VAL A 310 6.32 -12.01 3.98
C VAL A 310 7.78 -11.61 3.77
N ASP A 311 8.68 -12.16 4.58
CA ASP A 311 10.12 -12.03 4.39
C ASP A 311 10.58 -12.89 3.21
N LEU A 312 11.05 -12.24 2.12
CA LEU A 312 11.50 -12.93 0.93
C LEU A 312 13.00 -13.29 1.05
N PRO A 313 13.42 -14.46 0.51
CA PRO A 313 14.83 -14.82 0.47
C PRO A 313 15.68 -13.77 -0.26
N ALA A 314 16.89 -13.55 0.26
CA ALA A 314 17.86 -12.65 -0.36
C ALA A 314 18.16 -13.04 -1.81
N ILE A 315 18.24 -12.03 -2.69
CA ILE A 315 18.68 -12.19 -4.08
C ILE A 315 19.94 -11.38 -4.32
N SER A 316 20.90 -11.98 -5.03
CA SER A 316 22.15 -11.33 -5.42
C SER A 316 22.02 -10.70 -6.81
N PHE A 317 22.69 -9.57 -7.03
CA PHE A 317 22.67 -8.81 -8.29
C PHE A 317 23.97 -8.03 -8.49
N ASP A 318 24.27 -7.68 -9.74
CA ASP A 318 25.37 -6.75 -10.04
C ASP A 318 24.93 -5.31 -9.72
N ILE A 319 25.68 -4.64 -8.83
CA ILE A 319 25.38 -3.27 -8.40
C ILE A 319 25.59 -2.30 -9.55
N LEU A 320 24.54 -1.56 -9.89
CA LEU A 320 24.58 -0.40 -10.80
C LEU A 320 24.47 0.91 -10.02
N ASP A 321 24.72 2.05 -10.69
CA ASP A 321 24.54 3.37 -10.08
C ASP A 321 23.11 3.55 -9.56
N ASP A 322 22.13 3.19 -10.39
CA ASP A 322 20.70 3.11 -10.07
C ASP A 322 20.22 1.67 -10.25
N ASN A 323 19.46 1.15 -9.30
CA ASN A 323 18.90 -0.20 -9.33
C ASN A 323 17.40 -0.15 -9.09
N ASP A 324 16.65 -1.03 -9.75
CA ASP A 324 15.22 -1.21 -9.57
C ASP A 324 14.90 -2.61 -9.04
N LEU A 325 14.11 -2.68 -7.98
CA LEU A 325 13.49 -3.91 -7.50
C LEU A 325 12.04 -3.94 -7.97
N LEU A 326 11.70 -4.96 -8.75
CA LEU A 326 10.35 -5.26 -9.18
C LEU A 326 9.84 -6.48 -8.41
N ILE A 327 8.66 -6.38 -7.81
CA ILE A 327 7.96 -7.48 -7.15
C ILE A 327 6.53 -7.55 -7.69
N TYR A 328 6.04 -8.76 -7.98
CA TYR A 328 4.64 -8.96 -8.30
C TYR A 328 4.09 -10.33 -7.85
N THR A 329 2.80 -10.35 -7.51
CA THR A 329 2.04 -11.55 -7.16
C THR A 329 1.46 -12.21 -8.41
N ALA A 330 1.24 -13.53 -8.33
CA ALA A 330 0.57 -14.30 -9.37
C ALA A 330 0.04 -15.62 -8.79
N ASN A 331 -0.87 -16.25 -9.53
CA ASN A 331 -1.37 -17.59 -9.27
C ASN A 331 -1.97 -17.81 -7.85
N PRO A 332 -2.83 -16.91 -7.32
CA PRO A 332 -3.56 -17.17 -6.06
C PRO A 332 -4.27 -18.53 -6.12
N ASN A 333 -4.03 -19.37 -5.11
CA ASN A 333 -4.55 -20.75 -5.04
C ASN A 333 -4.23 -21.64 -6.28
N GLY A 334 -3.22 -21.27 -7.07
CA GLY A 334 -2.85 -21.95 -8.32
C GLY A 334 -3.70 -21.57 -9.54
N ASN A 335 -4.60 -20.59 -9.41
CA ASN A 335 -5.42 -20.03 -10.49
C ASN A 335 -4.91 -18.66 -10.91
N PRO A 336 -5.07 -18.24 -12.19
CA PRO A 336 -4.68 -16.89 -12.61
C PRO A 336 -5.37 -15.83 -11.74
N ASP A 337 -4.61 -14.79 -11.36
CA ASP A 337 -5.18 -13.66 -10.63
C ASP A 337 -6.23 -12.94 -11.48
N GLU A 338 -7.42 -12.74 -10.92
CA GLU A 338 -8.55 -12.15 -11.62
C GLU A 338 -8.49 -10.61 -11.67
N ASP A 339 -7.69 -9.96 -10.82
CA ASP A 339 -7.44 -8.51 -10.85
C ASP A 339 -5.96 -8.17 -10.86
N THR A 340 -5.37 -8.09 -12.04
CA THR A 340 -3.94 -7.81 -12.15
C THR A 340 -3.54 -6.35 -11.85
N SER A 341 -4.45 -5.48 -11.41
CA SER A 341 -4.18 -4.05 -11.22
C SER A 341 -3.45 -3.73 -9.90
N ASN A 342 -3.51 -4.64 -8.94
CA ASN A 342 -2.88 -4.55 -7.61
C ASN A 342 -1.68 -5.51 -7.45
N ASP A 343 -1.32 -6.26 -8.50
CA ASP A 343 -0.30 -7.32 -8.42
C ASP A 343 1.13 -6.82 -8.28
N THR A 344 1.45 -5.58 -8.68
CA THR A 344 2.84 -5.18 -8.95
C THR A 344 3.26 -3.95 -8.16
N LEU A 345 4.39 -4.07 -7.47
CA LEU A 345 5.09 -2.96 -6.83
C LEU A 345 6.54 -2.88 -7.33
N SER A 346 7.10 -1.67 -7.30
CA SER A 346 8.51 -1.46 -7.61
C SER A 346 9.10 -0.38 -6.72
N THR A 347 10.38 -0.52 -6.37
CA THR A 347 11.14 0.51 -5.66
C THR A 347 12.54 0.62 -6.26
N THR A 348 13.22 1.73 -5.97
CA THR A 348 14.56 2.02 -6.50
C THR A 348 15.54 2.29 -5.39
N PHE A 349 16.80 1.92 -5.59
CA PHE A 349 17.90 2.21 -4.69
C PHE A 349 19.19 2.39 -5.48
N VAL A 350 20.17 3.07 -4.89
CA VAL A 350 21.42 3.43 -5.59
C VAL A 350 22.62 2.64 -5.06
N SER A 351 23.72 2.64 -5.82
CA SER A 351 24.99 2.14 -5.27
C SER A 351 25.40 2.95 -4.03
N ALA A 352 25.93 2.25 -3.03
CA ALA A 352 26.43 2.89 -1.83
C ALA A 352 27.82 3.52 -2.06
N MET A 353 28.06 4.66 -1.43
CA MET A 353 29.37 5.32 -1.47
C MET A 353 30.39 4.62 -0.56
N GLU A 354 31.67 4.78 -0.90
CA GLU A 354 32.78 4.44 -0.02
C GLU A 354 33.03 5.56 0.99
N VAL A 355 33.26 5.21 2.25
CA VAL A 355 33.48 6.16 3.36
C VAL A 355 34.76 5.84 4.13
N ILE A 356 35.28 6.85 4.84
CA ILE A 356 36.41 6.65 5.77
C ILE A 356 35.93 6.02 7.09
N PRO A 357 36.82 5.33 7.83
CA PRO A 357 36.54 4.95 9.21
C PRO A 357 36.30 6.19 10.06
N ASP A 358 35.43 6.08 11.06
CA ASP A 358 34.87 7.16 11.89
C ASP A 358 33.58 7.77 11.31
N VAL A 359 32.48 7.02 11.47
CA VAL A 359 31.11 7.45 11.13
C VAL A 359 30.33 7.75 12.41
N PHE A 360 29.55 8.83 12.36
CA PHE A 360 28.64 9.26 13.40
C PHE A 360 27.19 9.12 12.95
N VAL A 361 26.36 8.63 13.85
CA VAL A 361 24.90 8.66 13.75
C VAL A 361 24.41 9.88 14.54
N PHE A 362 23.52 10.65 13.94
CA PHE A 362 22.78 11.71 14.61
C PHE A 362 21.29 11.47 14.38
N ILE A 363 20.48 11.46 15.44
CA ILE A 363 19.03 11.28 15.34
C ILE A 363 18.37 12.39 16.13
N LYS A 364 17.42 13.09 15.50
CA LYS A 364 16.51 14.01 16.16
C LYS A 364 15.15 13.33 16.24
N LEU A 365 14.80 12.91 17.45
CA LEU A 365 13.52 12.27 17.75
C LEU A 365 12.37 13.27 17.59
N ASP A 366 11.16 12.76 17.44
CA ASP A 366 9.92 13.53 17.36
C ASP A 366 9.16 13.52 18.70
N GLU A 367 7.82 13.63 18.64
CA GLU A 367 6.96 13.64 19.83
C GLU A 367 6.71 12.23 20.42
N ASN A 368 7.06 11.16 19.69
CA ASN A 368 6.81 9.75 20.01
C ASN A 368 8.14 8.94 20.12
N PRO A 369 9.09 9.37 20.97
CA PRO A 369 10.44 8.82 21.00
C PRO A 369 10.55 7.34 21.41
N ASP A 370 9.52 6.78 22.05
CA ASP A 370 9.47 5.39 22.47
C ASP A 370 9.24 4.41 21.32
N GLU A 371 8.81 4.89 20.16
CA GLU A 371 8.61 4.09 18.94
C GLU A 371 9.92 3.94 18.14
N THR A 372 10.90 4.82 18.35
CA THR A 372 12.16 4.82 17.58
C THR A 372 13.24 3.90 18.16
N THR A 373 13.71 2.96 17.35
CA THR A 373 14.91 2.15 17.63
C THR A 373 15.84 2.12 16.42
N TRP A 374 17.11 1.71 16.60
CA TRP A 374 18.01 1.50 15.47
C TRP A 374 19.06 0.44 15.75
N GLU A 375 19.57 -0.16 14.68
CA GLU A 375 20.64 -1.15 14.69
C GLU A 375 21.69 -0.80 13.63
N PHE A 376 22.94 -1.16 13.90
CA PHE A 376 24.05 -1.05 12.97
C PHE A 376 24.77 -2.39 12.88
N ALA A 377 24.79 -3.00 11.70
CA ALA A 377 25.30 -4.34 11.47
C ALA A 377 26.34 -4.39 10.34
N ASN A 378 27.24 -5.37 10.42
CA ASN A 378 28.21 -5.67 9.36
C ASN A 378 27.63 -6.62 8.30
N SER A 379 28.39 -6.93 7.24
CA SER A 379 27.95 -7.80 6.15
C SER A 379 27.62 -9.24 6.57
N SER A 380 28.10 -9.69 7.74
CA SER A 380 27.76 -11.01 8.30
C SER A 380 26.44 -11.02 9.07
N GLY A 381 25.75 -9.88 9.18
CA GLY A 381 24.53 -9.71 9.97
C GLY A 381 24.78 -9.56 11.48
N GLN A 382 26.04 -9.38 11.91
CA GLN A 382 26.34 -9.13 13.32
C GLN A 382 26.02 -7.67 13.66
N VAL A 383 25.06 -7.46 14.57
CA VAL A 383 24.78 -6.15 15.16
C VAL A 383 25.95 -5.72 16.04
N LEU A 384 26.55 -4.58 15.69
CA LEU A 384 27.69 -3.97 16.38
C LEU A 384 27.24 -2.88 17.36
N HIS A 385 26.24 -2.08 16.95
CA HIS A 385 25.64 -1.04 17.77
C HIS A 385 24.12 -1.06 17.63
N SER A 386 23.43 -0.57 18.64
CA SER A 386 21.98 -0.38 18.62
C SER A 386 21.59 0.73 19.60
N GLY A 387 20.39 1.29 19.43
CA GLY A 387 19.84 2.30 20.33
C GLY A 387 18.32 2.33 20.34
N GLY A 388 17.77 3.06 21.31
CA GLY A 388 16.34 3.09 21.61
C GLY A 388 15.87 1.87 22.41
N PRO A 389 14.56 1.80 22.73
CA PRO A 389 13.60 2.89 22.60
C PRO A 389 13.95 4.07 23.51
N TYR A 390 13.54 5.28 23.14
CA TYR A 390 13.88 6.52 23.87
C TYR A 390 12.69 7.03 24.69
N THR A 391 12.91 8.04 25.55
CA THR A 391 11.85 8.51 26.47
C THR A 391 11.57 10.01 26.41
N ASN A 392 12.46 10.81 25.83
CA ASN A 392 12.33 12.27 25.83
C ASN A 392 11.96 12.76 24.42
N PRO A 393 10.78 13.39 24.26
CA PRO A 393 10.39 13.99 23.00
C PRO A 393 11.42 15.02 22.54
N ASN A 394 11.64 15.08 21.23
CA ASN A 394 12.56 16.01 20.59
C ASN A 394 14.02 15.91 21.10
N GLU A 395 14.44 14.79 21.71
CA GLU A 395 15.83 14.62 22.11
C GLU A 395 16.75 14.42 20.90
N PHE A 396 18.00 14.88 21.03
CA PHE A 396 19.03 14.71 20.00
C PHE A 396 20.01 13.64 20.44
N ILE A 397 20.03 12.53 19.72
CA ILE A 397 20.91 11.40 19.93
C ILE A 397 22.12 11.52 19.03
N LYS A 398 23.29 11.19 19.58
CA LYS A 398 24.53 11.06 18.83
C LYS A 398 25.25 9.80 19.26
N ASP A 399 25.66 8.98 18.29
CA ASP A 399 26.53 7.83 18.54
C ASP A 399 27.70 7.78 17.53
N THR A 400 28.72 6.99 17.86
CA THR A 400 29.89 6.71 17.02
C THR A 400 29.92 5.23 16.71
N LEU A 401 30.06 4.88 15.44
CA LEU A 401 30.00 3.50 14.98
C LEU A 401 31.40 2.88 14.90
N GLU A 402 31.56 1.67 15.47
CA GLU A 402 32.75 0.85 15.31
C GLU A 402 32.74 0.18 13.94
N ILE A 403 33.79 0.44 13.16
CA ILE A 403 33.86 0.05 11.76
C ILE A 403 35.22 -0.58 11.47
N ALA A 404 35.21 -1.76 10.87
CA ALA A 404 36.36 -2.40 10.26
C ALA A 404 36.47 -2.03 8.77
N TYR A 405 37.69 -2.07 8.26
CA TYR A 405 37.94 -1.82 6.84
C TYR A 405 37.48 -2.97 5.95
N ASN A 406 37.13 -2.62 4.72
CA ASN A 406 36.74 -3.50 3.61
C ASN A 406 35.52 -4.36 3.92
N ASP A 407 34.49 -3.73 4.47
CA ASP A 407 33.22 -4.37 4.82
C ASP A 407 32.05 -3.46 4.38
N CYS A 408 30.89 -4.07 4.17
CA CYS A 408 29.64 -3.39 3.87
C CYS A 408 28.78 -3.35 5.14
N TYR A 409 28.38 -2.16 5.55
CA TYR A 409 27.62 -1.95 6.76
C TYR A 409 26.20 -1.52 6.45
N THR A 410 25.27 -1.92 7.31
CA THR A 410 23.86 -1.51 7.25
C THR A 410 23.50 -0.77 8.54
N PHE A 411 23.02 0.46 8.40
CA PHE A 411 22.29 1.16 9.46
C PHE A 411 20.81 0.99 9.19
N THR A 412 20.05 0.53 10.18
CA THR A 412 18.60 0.41 10.11
C THR A 412 17.99 1.21 11.25
N ILE A 413 17.07 2.11 10.92
CA ILE A 413 16.21 2.79 11.89
C ILE A 413 14.80 2.24 11.76
N PHE A 414 14.13 2.04 12.89
CA PHE A 414 12.78 1.51 13.00
C PHE A 414 11.89 2.47 13.77
N ASP A 415 10.62 2.46 13.42
CA ASP A 415 9.54 3.17 14.09
C ASP A 415 8.33 2.23 14.26
N GLU A 416 7.94 1.95 15.51
CA GLU A 416 6.84 1.04 15.82
C GLU A 416 5.45 1.61 15.43
N GLY A 417 5.30 2.93 15.41
CA GLY A 417 4.08 3.63 15.00
C GLY A 417 3.82 3.58 13.49
N GLY A 418 4.89 3.47 12.70
CA GLY A 418 4.85 3.39 11.24
C GLY A 418 4.67 4.74 10.56
N ASP A 419 4.61 5.83 11.31
CA ASP A 419 4.63 7.20 10.78
C ASP A 419 6.06 7.75 10.64
N GLY A 420 7.04 7.10 11.28
CA GLY A 420 8.46 7.45 11.19
C GLY A 420 8.82 8.59 12.13
N LEU A 421 9.83 9.40 11.77
CA LEU A 421 10.24 10.56 12.58
C LEU A 421 9.59 11.84 12.05
N VAL A 422 8.38 12.15 12.52
CA VAL A 422 7.55 13.21 11.95
C VAL A 422 7.71 14.54 12.70
N GLY A 423 8.28 15.55 12.06
CA GLY A 423 8.40 16.90 12.63
C GLY A 423 9.32 17.82 11.82
N GLN A 424 9.16 19.15 11.93
CA GLN A 424 9.93 20.11 11.11
C GLN A 424 11.47 20.03 11.26
N THR A 425 11.97 19.34 12.29
CA THR A 425 13.40 19.14 12.51
C THR A 425 13.78 17.70 12.82
N SER A 426 12.83 16.76 12.81
CA SER A 426 13.05 15.36 13.17
C SER A 426 13.68 14.59 12.01
N GLY A 427 14.41 13.51 12.30
CA GLY A 427 15.10 12.72 11.27
C GLY A 427 16.49 12.28 11.71
N PHE A 428 17.26 11.73 10.78
CA PHE A 428 18.59 11.20 11.08
C PHE A 428 19.62 11.50 10.01
N ILE A 429 20.89 11.51 10.43
CA ILE A 429 22.05 11.80 9.59
C ILE A 429 23.16 10.80 9.91
N LEU A 430 23.73 10.23 8.85
CA LEU A 430 24.98 9.49 8.87
C LEU A 430 26.08 10.38 8.28
N ARG A 431 27.14 10.63 9.06
CA ARG A 431 28.22 11.54 8.65
C ARG A 431 29.59 11.09 9.09
N GLN A 432 30.58 11.29 8.23
CA GLN A 432 31.99 11.01 8.49
C GLN A 432 32.62 12.07 9.42
N SER A 433 33.75 11.73 10.05
CA SER A 433 34.52 12.63 10.92
C SER A 433 35.06 13.89 10.23
N ASN A 434 35.28 13.82 8.91
CA ASN A 434 35.66 14.95 8.06
C ASN A 434 34.46 15.82 7.62
N PHE A 435 33.28 15.60 8.19
CA PHE A 435 32.00 16.26 7.87
C PHE A 435 31.38 15.88 6.53
N ALA A 436 31.93 14.91 5.78
CA ALA A 436 31.29 14.40 4.57
C ALA A 436 30.01 13.62 4.94
N MET A 437 28.92 13.99 4.29
CA MET A 437 27.62 13.32 4.41
C MET A 437 27.65 11.95 3.76
N ILE A 438 27.09 10.96 4.45
CA ILE A 438 26.83 9.63 3.90
C ILE A 438 25.37 9.59 3.47
N TYR A 439 24.48 9.95 4.39
CA TYR A 439 23.05 9.97 4.16
C TYR A 439 22.35 10.90 5.17
N GLU A 440 21.26 11.52 4.76
CA GLU A 440 20.41 12.36 5.61
C GLU A 440 18.97 12.17 5.17
N ASN A 441 18.12 11.87 6.15
CA ASN A 441 16.68 11.90 5.98
C ASN A 441 16.05 12.71 7.11
N ASN A 442 15.65 13.94 6.76
CA ASN A 442 15.00 14.90 7.66
C ASN A 442 13.47 14.74 7.69
N ASN A 443 12.94 13.66 7.12
CA ASN A 443 11.53 13.32 7.09
C ASN A 443 11.37 11.83 6.81
N PHE A 444 11.98 10.99 7.66
CA PHE A 444 11.81 9.55 7.62
C PHE A 444 10.33 9.24 7.88
N THR A 445 9.67 8.61 6.91
CA THR A 445 8.27 8.20 6.98
C THR A 445 8.17 6.71 6.79
N GLY A 446 7.32 6.05 7.56
CA GLY A 446 7.17 4.59 7.52
C GLY A 446 7.78 3.92 8.75
N SER A 447 7.73 2.59 8.75
CA SER A 447 8.15 1.77 9.89
C SER A 447 9.64 1.48 9.94
N GLU A 448 10.38 1.61 8.83
CA GLU A 448 11.83 1.41 8.83
C GLU A 448 12.54 2.05 7.64
N GLU A 449 13.83 2.33 7.80
CA GLU A 449 14.71 2.75 6.71
C GLU A 449 16.10 2.13 6.87
N LEU A 450 16.63 1.60 5.76
CA LEU A 450 17.91 0.90 5.73
C LEU A 450 18.88 1.69 4.84
N VAL A 451 20.08 1.96 5.34
CA VAL A 451 21.14 2.64 4.60
C VAL A 451 22.40 1.79 4.64
N GLN A 452 22.94 1.43 3.47
CA GLN A 452 24.24 0.76 3.39
C GLN A 452 25.36 1.70 2.98
N PHE A 453 26.55 1.46 3.49
CA PHE A 453 27.78 2.09 3.05
C PHE A 453 28.96 1.15 3.21
N SER A 454 29.93 1.24 2.29
CA SER A 454 31.15 0.46 2.36
C SER A 454 32.26 1.29 2.98
N VAL A 455 33.10 0.66 3.79
CA VAL A 455 34.30 1.30 4.29
C VAL A 455 35.47 0.68 3.61
N THR A 456 36.17 1.44 2.78
CA THR A 456 37.44 0.98 2.23
C THR A 456 38.55 1.35 3.20
N SER A 457 39.54 0.46 3.33
CA SER A 457 40.86 0.96 3.72
C SER A 457 41.18 2.03 2.72
N LEU A 458 41.46 3.25 3.18
CA LEU A 458 42.25 4.17 2.39
C LEU A 458 43.40 3.31 1.85
N SER A 459 43.37 2.99 0.56
CA SER A 459 44.63 3.02 -0.13
C SER A 459 45.10 4.42 0.21
N VAL A 460 46.20 4.50 0.95
CA VAL A 460 47.07 5.63 0.74
C VAL A 460 47.18 5.60 -0.78
N SER A 461 46.46 6.48 -1.49
CA SER A 461 46.87 6.88 -2.82
C SER A 461 48.35 7.10 -2.58
N GLU A 462 49.20 6.18 -3.06
CA GLU A 462 50.61 6.21 -2.75
C GLU A 462 50.97 7.66 -2.97
N MET A 463 51.23 8.38 -1.87
CA MET A 463 52.17 9.45 -1.95
C MET A 463 53.36 8.61 -2.36
N GLU A 464 53.63 8.54 -3.67
CA GLU A 464 54.87 7.99 -4.17
C GLU A 464 55.87 8.75 -3.35
N ASP A 465 56.36 8.13 -2.29
CA ASP A 465 57.35 8.72 -1.44
C ASP A 465 58.45 8.94 -2.44
N LEU A 466 58.71 10.20 -2.81
CA LEU A 466 59.76 10.52 -3.75
C LEU A 466 61.01 10.05 -3.02
N THR A 467 61.48 8.83 -3.35
CA THR A 467 62.62 8.20 -2.70
C THR A 467 63.86 9.06 -2.85
N ASP A 468 63.80 10.04 -3.75
CA ASP A 468 64.85 10.97 -4.09
C ASP A 468 64.63 12.42 -3.62
N PHE A 469 63.62 12.74 -2.80
CA PHE A 469 63.47 14.10 -2.23
C PHE A 469 64.28 14.27 -0.93
N TYR A 470 65.34 15.05 -0.93
CA TYR A 470 66.23 15.28 0.22
C TYR A 470 66.49 16.75 0.48
N VAL A 471 66.54 17.11 1.77
CA VAL A 471 66.97 18.44 2.23
C VAL A 471 68.23 18.26 3.08
N TYR A 472 69.38 18.72 2.59
CA TYR A 472 70.66 18.51 3.27
C TYR A 472 71.66 19.67 3.05
N PRO A 473 72.49 20.03 4.04
CA PRO A 473 72.48 19.50 5.41
C PRO A 473 71.19 19.91 6.16
N ASN A 474 70.73 19.06 7.07
CA ASN A 474 69.65 19.38 7.99
C ASN A 474 70.05 18.84 9.37
N PRO A 475 70.32 19.70 10.38
CA PRO A 475 70.20 21.16 10.33
C PRO A 475 71.21 21.85 9.39
N PHE A 476 70.89 23.05 8.88
CA PHE A 476 71.80 23.89 8.08
C PHE A 476 72.22 25.18 8.79
N GLU A 477 73.36 25.75 8.39
CA GLU A 477 73.85 27.06 8.84
C GLU A 477 73.74 28.09 7.69
N ASP A 478 74.63 28.02 6.70
CA ASP A 478 74.67 29.00 5.60
C ASP A 478 73.75 28.68 4.41
N TYR A 479 73.49 27.39 4.15
CA TYR A 479 72.68 26.94 3.04
C TYR A 479 72.20 25.49 3.24
N THR A 480 71.07 25.15 2.63
CA THR A 480 70.64 23.77 2.42
C THR A 480 70.46 23.49 0.93
N ASN A 481 70.66 22.25 0.54
CA ASN A 481 70.34 21.75 -0.79
C ASN A 481 68.99 21.05 -0.74
N VAL A 482 68.17 21.27 -1.76
CA VAL A 482 66.92 20.55 -2.02
C VAL A 482 67.12 19.71 -3.28
N SER A 483 67.25 18.40 -3.09
CA SER A 483 67.46 17.44 -4.19
C SER A 483 66.19 16.63 -4.44
N PHE A 484 65.84 16.40 -5.71
CA PHE A 484 64.70 15.59 -6.14
C PHE A 484 64.96 15.05 -7.55
N THR A 485 64.29 13.95 -7.92
CA THR A 485 64.37 13.36 -9.26
C THR A 485 63.06 13.57 -9.99
N LEU A 486 63.11 14.03 -11.24
CA LEU A 486 61.96 14.07 -12.14
C LEU A 486 62.02 12.87 -13.08
N THR A 487 60.94 12.08 -13.14
CA THR A 487 60.81 10.92 -14.04
C THR A 487 60.54 11.34 -15.49
N GLU A 488 59.93 12.51 -15.69
CA GLU A 488 59.62 13.12 -16.97
C GLU A 488 59.75 14.66 -16.89
N ASN A 489 59.52 15.38 -18.00
CA ASN A 489 59.59 16.84 -18.00
C ASN A 489 58.36 17.43 -17.30
N GLU A 490 58.56 18.24 -16.27
CA GLU A 490 57.48 18.68 -15.38
C GLU A 490 57.65 20.10 -14.86
N ASN A 491 56.53 20.74 -14.50
CA ASN A 491 56.55 22.03 -13.80
C ASN A 491 56.96 21.83 -12.34
N VAL A 492 57.87 22.66 -11.84
CA VAL A 492 58.38 22.57 -10.47
C VAL A 492 58.19 23.88 -9.73
N GLU A 493 57.59 23.81 -8.54
CA GLU A 493 57.50 24.91 -7.60
C GLU A 493 58.07 24.47 -6.25
N LEU A 494 59.03 25.24 -5.72
CA LEU A 494 59.67 25.03 -4.44
C LEU A 494 59.39 26.24 -3.54
N ILE A 495 58.68 26.02 -2.44
CA ILE A 495 58.34 27.05 -1.45
C ILE A 495 58.87 26.61 -0.08
N ILE A 496 59.53 27.51 0.63
CA ILE A 496 59.95 27.28 2.03
C ILE A 496 59.28 28.31 2.91
N TYR A 497 58.66 27.85 3.99
CA TYR A 497 58.01 28.71 4.98
C TYR A 497 58.49 28.41 6.40
N ASN A 498 58.46 29.43 7.25
CA ASN A 498 58.71 29.29 8.68
C ASN A 498 57.48 28.74 9.43
N VAL A 499 57.60 28.49 10.73
CA VAL A 499 56.50 27.95 11.57
C VAL A 499 55.25 28.84 11.68
N VAL A 500 55.34 30.12 11.28
CA VAL A 500 54.21 31.06 11.27
C VAL A 500 53.54 31.11 9.88
N GLY A 501 54.05 30.35 8.90
CA GLY A 501 53.53 30.29 7.53
C GLY A 501 54.05 31.39 6.60
N GLU A 502 55.05 32.18 7.03
CA GLU A 502 55.70 33.17 6.19
C GLU A 502 56.63 32.49 5.18
N VAL A 503 56.47 32.82 3.90
CA VAL A 503 57.33 32.32 2.82
C VAL A 503 58.68 33.02 2.86
N VAL A 504 59.73 32.25 3.14
CA VAL A 504 61.12 32.72 3.22
C VAL A 504 61.93 32.42 1.96
N PHE A 505 61.46 31.50 1.12
CA PHE A 505 62.04 31.22 -0.20
C PHE A 505 60.96 30.72 -1.15
N SER A 506 61.01 31.15 -2.40
CA SER A 506 60.20 30.58 -3.48
C SER A 506 60.99 30.49 -4.78
N LEU A 507 60.77 29.42 -5.51
CA LEU A 507 61.27 29.21 -6.86
C LEU A 507 60.18 28.52 -7.66
N GLN A 508 59.89 29.06 -8.85
CA GLN A 508 59.02 28.42 -9.82
C GLN A 508 59.80 28.25 -11.12
N HIS A 509 59.71 27.06 -11.71
CA HIS A 509 60.27 26.76 -13.02
C HIS A 509 59.20 26.06 -13.86
N ASP A 510 58.78 26.75 -14.92
CA ASP A 510 57.90 26.16 -15.92
C ASP A 510 58.77 25.19 -16.74
N GLU A 511 58.43 23.90 -16.70
CA GLU A 511 59.06 22.79 -17.43
C GLU A 511 60.56 22.54 -17.14
N MET A 512 60.87 21.80 -16.07
CA MET A 512 62.20 21.22 -15.82
C MET A 512 62.34 19.85 -16.48
N ASN A 513 63.50 19.57 -17.10
CA ASN A 513 63.75 18.30 -17.77
C ASN A 513 63.78 17.11 -16.80
N ALA A 514 63.41 15.91 -17.27
CA ALA A 514 63.60 14.66 -16.54
C ALA A 514 65.07 14.47 -16.07
N GLY A 515 65.27 13.97 -14.85
CA GLY A 515 66.57 13.73 -14.24
C GLY A 515 66.70 14.21 -12.79
N VAL A 516 67.90 14.08 -12.24
CA VAL A 516 68.21 14.51 -10.86
C VAL A 516 68.46 16.01 -10.83
N HIS A 517 67.75 16.71 -9.95
CA HIS A 517 67.90 18.13 -9.68
C HIS A 517 68.40 18.39 -8.28
N ASN A 518 69.15 19.48 -8.13
CA ASN A 518 69.68 19.91 -6.86
C ASN A 518 69.69 21.45 -6.78
N ILE A 519 68.81 21.99 -5.93
CA ILE A 519 68.60 23.42 -5.77
C ILE A 519 69.28 23.87 -4.48
N LYS A 520 70.28 24.74 -4.60
CA LYS A 520 70.94 25.35 -3.45
C LYS A 520 70.13 26.54 -2.93
N VAL A 521 69.65 26.43 -1.70
CA VAL A 521 68.93 27.48 -0.96
C VAL A 521 69.89 28.13 0.03
N ASN A 522 70.24 29.39 -0.19
CA ASN A 522 71.09 30.15 0.73
C ASN A 522 70.24 30.74 1.86
N ALA A 523 70.69 30.60 3.11
CA ALA A 523 69.94 31.00 4.29
C ALA A 523 69.69 32.52 4.34
N GLY A 524 70.63 33.36 3.89
CA GLY A 524 70.43 34.81 3.73
C GLY A 524 69.83 35.49 4.99
N ASP A 525 68.52 35.73 4.96
CA ASP A 525 67.74 36.40 6.01
C ASP A 525 66.93 35.43 6.90
N PHE A 526 67.13 34.13 6.76
CA PHE A 526 66.47 33.12 7.59
C PHE A 526 66.93 33.27 9.04
N THR A 527 65.99 33.12 9.97
CA THR A 527 66.26 33.11 11.41
C THR A 527 66.45 31.67 11.93
N PRO A 528 67.24 31.43 12.99
CA PRO A 528 67.33 30.11 13.59
C PRO A 528 65.94 29.57 13.97
N GLY A 529 65.60 28.36 13.52
CA GLY A 529 64.25 27.84 13.66
C GLY A 529 63.90 26.67 12.75
N ILE A 530 62.63 26.25 12.81
CA ILE A 530 62.08 25.17 11.99
C ILE A 530 61.47 25.76 10.72
N TYR A 531 61.71 25.07 9.60
CA TYR A 531 61.19 25.41 8.29
C TYR A 531 60.56 24.19 7.63
N PHE A 532 59.58 24.44 6.77
CA PHE A 532 58.92 23.42 5.95
C PHE A 532 59.20 23.73 4.49
N VAL A 533 59.74 22.73 3.79
CA VAL A 533 60.11 22.75 2.38
C VAL A 533 59.01 22.05 1.61
N ASN A 534 58.18 22.81 0.89
CA ASN A 534 57.16 22.30 -0.01
C ASN A 534 57.69 22.27 -1.44
N LEU A 535 57.65 21.10 -2.05
CA LEU A 535 57.98 20.87 -3.44
C LEU A 535 56.72 20.40 -4.18
N LYS A 536 56.33 21.11 -5.21
CA LYS A 536 55.25 20.74 -6.12
C LYS A 536 55.84 20.36 -7.47
N ILE A 537 55.46 19.19 -7.99
CA ILE A 537 55.86 18.67 -9.31
C ILE A 537 54.58 18.30 -10.06
N GLY A 538 54.23 19.05 -11.10
CA GLY A 538 52.90 18.92 -11.75
C GLY A 538 51.79 19.20 -10.73
N ASP A 539 50.88 18.23 -10.52
CA ASP A 539 49.81 18.29 -9.51
C ASP A 539 50.15 17.60 -8.18
N ARG A 540 51.38 17.07 -8.03
CA ARG A 540 51.83 16.35 -6.84
C ARG A 540 52.53 17.29 -5.85
N PHE A 541 52.30 17.08 -4.55
CA PHE A 541 52.84 17.91 -3.47
C PHE A 541 53.65 17.08 -2.47
N TYR A 542 54.84 17.56 -2.12
CA TYR A 542 55.76 16.92 -1.18
C TYR A 542 56.22 17.93 -0.12
N THR A 543 56.32 17.52 1.14
CA THR A 543 56.77 18.40 2.23
C THR A 543 57.88 17.74 3.06
N LYS A 544 58.99 18.46 3.30
CA LYS A 544 60.02 18.05 4.27
C LYS A 544 60.28 19.13 5.31
N LYS A 545 60.49 18.69 6.56
CA LYS A 545 60.91 19.55 7.66
C LYS A 545 62.43 19.68 7.67
N THR A 546 62.92 20.91 7.80
CA THR A 546 64.34 21.22 8.04
C THR A 546 64.49 22.23 9.18
N SER A 547 65.69 22.34 9.73
CA SER A 547 66.00 23.31 10.79
C SER A 547 67.26 24.11 10.45
N MET A 548 67.24 25.40 10.74
CA MET A 548 68.40 26.29 10.70
C MET A 548 68.94 26.48 12.11
N LEU A 549 70.26 26.37 12.28
CA LEU A 549 70.94 26.56 13.57
C LEU A 549 71.21 28.03 13.89
#